data_AF-A0AA96WV98-F1
#
_entry.id   AF-A0AA96WV98-F1
#
_cell.length_a   1.000
_cell.length_b   1.000
_cell.length_c   1.000
_cell.angle_alpha   90.00
_cell.angle_beta   90.00
_cell.angle_gamma   90.00
#
_symmetry.space_group_name_H-M   'P 1'
#
loop_
_entity.id
_entity.type
_entity.pdbx_description
1 polymer ?
#
loop_
_entity_poly.entity_id
_entity_poly.type
_entity_poly.pdbx_seq_one_letter_code
_entity_poly.pdbx_strand_id
1 'polypeptide(L)' 'MKAIEVLGTVDSCGNLALDQPLAVHNQRVRVIVLISEEDFDPDNEKLEPAIEGFRQGWRDAMTGNTIPVEQLWDGIDAD' A
#
# COMPACT_ATOMS: atom_id res chain seq x y z
N MET A 1 28.20 -14.82 7.11
CA MET A 1 27.51 -14.24 5.93
C MET A 1 28.14 -12.88 5.67
N LYS A 2 28.38 -12.50 4.41
CA LYS A 2 28.96 -11.20 4.04
C LYS A 2 27.92 -10.44 3.21
N ALA A 3 27.57 -9.24 3.65
CA ALA A 3 26.70 -8.35 2.89
C ALA A 3 27.51 -7.61 1.81
N ILE A 4 26.89 -7.38 0.65
CA ILE A 4 27.44 -6.58 -0.44
C ILE A 4 26.36 -5.55 -0.78
N GLU A 5 26.71 -4.27 -0.70
CA GLU A 5 25.85 -3.16 -1.08
C GLU A 5 26.24 -2.68 -2.47
N VAL A 6 25.27 -2.67 -3.38
CA VAL A 6 25.41 -2.19 -4.76
C VAL A 6 24.10 -1.50 -5.13
N LEU A 7 24.20 -0.36 -5.82
CA LEU A 7 23.05 0.35 -6.35
C LEU A 7 22.45 -0.41 -7.54
N GLY A 8 21.14 -0.33 -7.62
CA GLY A 8 20.39 -0.91 -8.72
C GLY A 8 19.02 -0.26 -8.80
N THR A 9 18.43 -0.35 -9.98
CA THR A 9 17.10 0.18 -10.28
C THR A 9 16.12 -0.96 -10.39
N VAL A 10 14.97 -0.82 -9.73
CA VAL A 10 13.83 -1.72 -9.93
C VAL A 10 12.94 -1.12 -11.02
N ASP A 11 12.71 -1.86 -12.10
CA ASP A 11 11.87 -1.41 -13.20
C ASP A 11 10.36 -1.49 -12.87
N SER A 12 9.52 -0.97 -13.76
CA SER A 12 8.05 -1.00 -13.61
C SER A 12 7.44 -2.40 -13.61
N CYS A 13 8.19 -3.42 -14.03
CA CYS A 13 7.78 -4.82 -14.02
C CYS A 13 8.26 -5.55 -12.77
N GLY A 14 9.02 -4.88 -11.88
CA GLY A 14 9.57 -5.45 -10.65
C GLY A 14 10.90 -6.19 -10.82
N ASN A 15 11.59 -6.06 -11.96
CA ASN A 15 12.92 -6.64 -12.14
C ASN A 15 13.99 -5.71 -11.55
N LEU A 16 14.93 -6.29 -10.81
CA LEU A 16 16.10 -5.57 -10.30
C LEU A 16 17.25 -5.63 -11.32
N ALA A 17 17.63 -4.47 -11.84
CA ALA A 17 18.85 -4.29 -12.63
C ALA A 17 19.92 -3.65 -11.76
N LEU A 18 21.10 -4.28 -11.66
CA LEU A 18 22.23 -3.71 -10.95
C LEU A 18 23.01 -2.77 -11.87
N ASP A 19 23.46 -1.64 -11.33
CA ASP A 19 24.25 -0.66 -12.10
C ASP A 19 25.64 -1.22 -12.46
N GLN A 20 26.11 -2.18 -11.65
CA GLN A 20 27.38 -2.85 -11.83
C GLN A 20 27.31 -4.34 -11.40
N PRO A 21 28.14 -5.22 -11.99
CA PRO A 21 28.21 -6.62 -11.59
C PRO A 21 28.66 -6.80 -10.13
N LEU A 22 28.10 -7.80 -9.45
CA LEU A 22 28.58 -8.19 -8.12
C LEU A 22 29.95 -8.88 -8.24
N ALA A 23 30.83 -8.65 -7.26
CA ALA A 23 32.15 -9.31 -7.17
C ALA A 23 32.08 -10.80 -6.76
N VAL A 24 30.95 -11.46 -7.02
CA VAL A 24 30.71 -12.88 -6.74
C VAL A 24 30.27 -13.57 -8.02
N HIS A 25 30.79 -14.79 -8.24
CA HIS A 25 30.51 -15.57 -9.44
C HIS A 25 29.97 -16.95 -9.06
N ASN A 26 29.05 -17.47 -9.88
CA ASN A 26 28.51 -18.84 -9.83
C ASN A 26 27.96 -19.28 -8.46
N GLN A 27 27.31 -18.36 -7.72
CA GLN A 27 26.76 -18.64 -6.40
C GLN A 27 25.32 -18.13 -6.28
N ARG A 28 24.46 -18.87 -5.57
CA ARG A 28 23.12 -18.42 -5.22
C ARG A 28 23.19 -17.49 -4.03
N VAL A 29 22.58 -16.31 -4.14
CA VAL A 29 22.58 -15.28 -3.11
C VAL A 29 21.16 -14.98 -2.63
N ARG A 30 21.03 -14.43 -1.42
CA ARG A 30 19.79 -13.80 -0.93
C ARG A 30 19.90 -12.31 -1.18
N VAL A 31 18.86 -11.70 -1.75
CA VAL A 31 18.82 -10.26 -2.06
C VAL A 31 17.88 -9.58 -1.06
N ILE A 32 18.30 -8.45 -0.52
CA ILE A 32 17.48 -7.53 0.28
C ILE A 32 17.45 -6.22 -0.49
N VAL A 33 16.25 -5.71 -0.77
CA VAL A 33 16.07 -4.42 -1.47
C VAL A 33 15.69 -3.38 -0.41
N LEU A 34 16.46 -2.28 -0.38
CA LEU A 34 16.21 -1.14 0.50
C LEU A 34 15.49 -0.09 -0.34
N ILE A 35 14.28 0.30 0.07
CA ILE A 35 13.47 1.33 -0.56
C ILE A 35 13.28 2.43 0.47
N SER A 36 13.34 3.70 0.06
CA SER A 36 13.04 4.82 0.96
C SER A 36 11.58 4.76 1.40
N GLU A 37 11.31 5.09 2.66
CA GLU A 37 9.94 5.25 3.15
C GLU A 37 9.20 6.39 2.42
N GLU A 38 9.93 7.33 1.80
CA GLU A 38 9.35 8.40 0.99
C GLU A 38 8.84 7.92 -0.38
N ASP A 39 9.44 6.85 -0.92
CA ASP A 39 9.04 6.23 -2.20
C ASP A 39 8.00 5.11 -1.99
N PHE A 40 7.85 4.67 -0.74
CA PHE A 40 6.84 3.71 -0.33
C PHE A 40 5.65 4.48 0.23
N ASP A 41 4.71 4.86 -0.62
CA ASP A 41 3.42 5.38 -0.17
C ASP A 41 2.52 4.21 0.23
N PRO A 42 2.32 3.90 1.53
CA PRO A 42 1.39 2.86 1.95
C PRO A 42 -0.07 3.18 1.56
N ASP A 43 -0.39 4.44 1.25
CA ASP A 43 -1.72 4.86 0.77
C ASP A 43 -1.89 4.69 -0.75
N ASN A 44 -0.87 4.23 -1.48
CA ASN A 44 -0.99 3.85 -2.89
C ASN A 44 -1.68 2.48 -3.08
N GLU A 45 -2.00 1.77 -1.99
CA GLU A 45 -3.14 0.87 -1.99
C GLU A 45 -4.38 1.74 -2.10
N LYS A 46 -4.89 1.96 -3.32
CA LYS A 46 -6.04 2.83 -3.62
C LYS A 46 -7.25 2.49 -2.74
N LEU A 47 -7.31 3.03 -1.52
CA LEU A 47 -8.57 3.26 -0.85
C LEU A 47 -9.36 4.16 -1.79
N GLU A 48 -10.65 3.86 -1.98
CA GLU A 48 -11.53 4.83 -2.62
C GLU A 48 -11.29 6.19 -1.94
N PRO A 49 -11.04 7.26 -2.71
CA PRO A 49 -10.57 8.51 -2.12
C PRO A 49 -11.57 8.91 -1.04
N ALA A 50 -11.13 8.98 0.21
CA ALA A 50 -11.99 9.27 1.36
C ALA A 50 -12.88 10.50 1.13
N ILE A 51 -12.41 11.42 0.27
CA ILE A 51 -13.14 12.56 -0.30
C ILE A 51 -14.51 12.18 -0.88
N GLU A 52 -14.63 11.09 -1.65
CA GLU A 52 -15.92 10.70 -2.22
C GLU A 52 -16.86 10.13 -1.15
N GLY A 53 -16.32 9.38 -0.19
CA GLY A 53 -17.07 8.96 1.01
C GLY A 53 -17.60 10.16 1.81
N PHE A 54 -16.77 11.19 2.02
CA PHE A 54 -17.19 12.43 2.69
C PHE A 54 -18.24 13.20 1.89
N ARG A 55 -18.08 13.30 0.56
CA ARG A 55 -19.08 13.96 -0.29
C ARG A 55 -20.42 13.23 -0.25
N GLN A 56 -20.40 11.90 -0.31
CA GLN A 56 -21.60 11.10 -0.25
C GLN A 56 -22.29 11.25 1.12
N GLY A 57 -21.55 11.09 2.22
CA GLY A 57 -22.07 11.29 3.57
C GLY A 57 -22.63 12.71 3.80
N TRP A 58 -21.99 13.74 3.21
CA TRP A 58 -22.51 15.11 3.25
C TRP A 58 -23.83 15.26 2.48
N ARG A 59 -23.93 14.69 1.27
CA ARG A 59 -25.18 14.70 0.49
C ARG A 59 -26.29 14.01 1.28
N ASP A 60 -26.02 12.84 1.84
CA ASP A 60 -26.97 12.03 2.60
C ASP A 60 -27.48 12.75 3.86
N ALA A 61 -26.58 13.43 4.59
CA ALA A 61 -26.97 14.27 5.72
C ALA A 61 -27.87 15.45 5.29
N MET A 62 -27.55 16.10 4.17
CA MET A 62 -28.31 17.24 3.66
C MET A 62 -29.69 16.85 3.08
N THR A 63 -29.83 15.62 2.58
CA THR A 63 -31.10 15.11 2.03
C THR A 63 -31.94 14.34 3.05
N GLY A 64 -31.43 14.16 4.27
CA GLY A 64 -32.09 13.39 5.32
C GLY A 64 -32.04 11.87 5.08
N ASN A 65 -31.17 11.40 4.17
CA ASN A 65 -30.89 9.99 3.93
C ASN A 65 -29.95 9.43 5.01
N THR A 66 -30.37 9.51 6.27
CA THR A 66 -29.59 9.12 7.44
C THR A 66 -30.41 8.18 8.32
N ILE A 67 -29.75 7.20 8.95
CA ILE A 67 -30.37 6.38 9.99
C ILE A 67 -29.82 6.77 11.38
N PRO A 68 -30.63 6.71 12.45
CA PRO A 68 -30.15 6.88 13.81
C PRO A 68 -29.08 5.84 14.14
N VAL A 69 -28.07 6.25 14.92
CA VAL A 69 -26.96 5.35 15.32
C VAL A 69 -27.47 4.14 16.12
N GLU A 70 -28.54 4.32 16.90
CA GLU A 70 -29.17 3.22 17.65
C GLU A 70 -29.76 2.13 16.74
N GLN A 71 -30.20 2.48 15.52
CA GLN A 71 -30.76 1.55 14.54
C GLN A 71 -29.69 0.88 13.67
N LEU A 72 -28.42 1.31 13.77
CA LEU A 72 -27.33 0.72 12.98
C LEU A 72 -27.11 -0.76 13.31
N TRP A 73 -27.48 -1.17 14.52
CA TRP A 73 -27.34 -2.53 15.02
C TRP A 73 -28.58 -3.40 14.78
N ASP A 74 -29.67 -2.82 14.25
CA ASP A 74 -30.90 -3.56 13.99
C ASP A 74 -30.65 -4.63 12.92
N GLY A 75 -30.89 -5.90 13.27
CA GLY A 75 -30.69 -7.04 12.38
C GLY A 75 -29.25 -7.56 12.28
N ILE A 76 -28.32 -7.03 13.09
CA ILE A 76 -27.01 -7.65 13.33
C ILE A 76 -27.13 -8.43 14.65
N ASP A 77 -27.42 -9.73 14.55
CA ASP A 77 -27.43 -10.62 15.71
C ASP A 77 -25.99 -10.87 16.18
N ALA A 78 -25.74 -10.68 17.48
CA ALA A 78 -24.47 -10.97 18.12
C ALA A 78 -24.47 -12.42 18.66
N ASP A 79 -24.55 -13.40 17.75
CA ASP A 79 -24.38 -14.82 18.08
C ASP A 79 -22.92 -15.28 17.91
#